data_AF-A0A7W1RBY8-F1
#
_entry.id   AF-A0A7W1RBY8-F1
#
_cell.length_a   1.000
_cell.length_b   1.000
_cell.length_c   1.000
_cell.angle_alpha   90.00
_cell.angle_beta   90.00
_cell.angle_gamma   90.00
#
_symmetry.space_group_name_H-M   'P 1'
#
loop_
_entity.id
_entity.type
_entity.pdbx_description
1 polymer ?
#
loop_
_entity_poly.entity_id
_entity_poly.type
_entity_poly.pdbx_seq_one_letter_code
_entity_poly.pdbx_strand_id
1 'polypeptide(L)'
;IWRVSLRTARPAIAAATVLATARALGEAVMLAMVSGGRAFAANPLDGLTFLFEPVRPMAAQIFQESEGLTIGPLGHTIYAIGAVLLVSATMLSFAGWAAKQPLKRYGIRA
;
A
#
# COMPACT_ATOMS: atom_id res chain seq x y z
N ILE A 1 17.53 -11.20 -27.48
CA ILE A 1 16.32 -11.17 -26.61
C ILE A 1 16.26 -9.95 -25.67
N TRP A 2 17.26 -9.73 -24.82
CA TRP A 2 17.21 -8.70 -23.76
C TRP A 2 17.07 -7.24 -24.25
N ARG A 3 17.73 -6.90 -25.35
CA ARG A 3 17.87 -5.50 -25.82
C ARG A 3 16.59 -4.93 -26.47
N VAL A 4 15.72 -5.79 -27.00
CA VAL A 4 14.47 -5.41 -27.68
C VAL A 4 13.27 -5.70 -26.77
N SER A 5 13.16 -6.93 -26.25
CA SER A 5 12.01 -7.35 -25.44
C SER A 5 11.86 -6.54 -24.14
N LEU A 6 12.97 -6.21 -23.48
CA LEU A 6 12.91 -5.42 -22.24
C LEU A 6 12.48 -3.96 -22.52
N ARG A 7 12.91 -3.40 -23.66
CA ARG A 7 12.61 -2.01 -24.02
C ARG A 7 11.15 -1.83 -24.45
N THR A 8 10.56 -2.84 -25.07
CA THR A 8 9.14 -2.87 -25.42
C THR A 8 8.24 -3.18 -24.22
N ALA A 9 8.70 -4.02 -23.27
CA ALA A 9 7.93 -4.38 -22.07
C ALA A 9 7.97 -3.33 -20.93
N ARG A 10 8.94 -2.41 -20.94
CA ARG A 10 9.13 -1.35 -19.93
C ARG A 10 7.84 -0.65 -19.44
N PRO A 11 6.92 -0.20 -20.30
CA PRO A 11 5.69 0.44 -19.82
C PRO A 11 4.69 -0.52 -19.18
N ALA A 12 4.63 -1.77 -19.67
CA ALA A 12 3.81 -2.81 -19.07
C ALA A 12 4.34 -3.18 -17.68
N ILE A 13 5.67 -3.31 -17.53
CA ILE A 13 6.31 -3.56 -16.23
C ILE A 13 6.01 -2.43 -15.25
N ALA A 14 6.17 -1.17 -15.66
CA ALA A 14 5.86 -0.02 -14.80
C ALA A 14 4.36 0.03 -14.41
N ALA A 15 3.46 -0.40 -15.29
CA ALA A 15 2.04 -0.53 -14.94
C ALA A 15 1.78 -1.65 -13.94
N ALA A 16 2.39 -2.82 -14.17
CA ALA A 16 2.23 -4.00 -13.34
C ALA A 16 2.81 -3.77 -11.93
N THR A 17 3.95 -3.09 -11.79
CA THR A 17 4.54 -2.80 -10.48
C THR A 17 3.65 -1.89 -9.65
N VAL A 18 3.15 -0.79 -10.24
CA VAL A 18 2.23 0.13 -9.55
C VAL A 18 0.97 -0.60 -9.09
N LEU A 19 0.39 -1.43 -9.98
CA LEU A 19 -0.81 -2.21 -9.66
C LEU A 19 -0.54 -3.22 -8.54
N ALA A 20 0.59 -3.92 -8.59
CA ALA A 20 0.98 -4.89 -7.57
C ALA A 20 1.22 -4.22 -6.21
N THR A 21 1.91 -3.08 -6.16
CA THR A 21 2.12 -2.33 -4.92
C THR A 21 0.81 -1.80 -4.35
N ALA A 22 -0.07 -1.25 -5.17
CA ALA A 22 -1.39 -0.80 -4.74
C ALA A 22 -2.24 -1.96 -4.17
N ARG A 23 -2.19 -3.13 -4.81
CA ARG A 23 -2.91 -4.32 -4.32
C ARG A 23 -2.35 -4.80 -2.99
N ALA A 24 -1.03 -4.89 -2.86
CA ALA A 24 -0.35 -5.33 -1.65
C ALA A 24 -0.66 -4.42 -0.45
N LEU A 25 -0.75 -3.10 -0.66
CA LEU A 25 -1.19 -2.15 0.38
C LEU A 25 -2.61 -2.45 0.89
N GLY A 26 -3.49 -2.95 0.02
CA GLY A 26 -4.87 -3.28 0.33
C GLY A 26 -5.13 -4.73 0.75
N GLU A 27 -4.12 -5.59 0.85
CA GLU A 27 -4.30 -7.00 1.29
C GLU A 27 -4.52 -7.11 2.81
N ALA A 28 -5.64 -6.57 3.30
CA ALA A 28 -6.01 -6.52 4.71
C ALA A 28 -6.05 -7.91 5.36
N VAL A 29 -6.64 -8.90 4.67
CA VAL A 29 -6.82 -10.26 5.20
C VAL A 29 -5.48 -10.98 5.31
N MET A 30 -4.66 -10.97 4.26
CA MET A 30 -3.34 -11.61 4.29
C MET A 30 -2.46 -10.99 5.39
N LEU A 31 -2.43 -9.67 5.47
CA LEU A 31 -1.64 -8.96 6.47
C LEU A 31 -2.11 -9.26 7.89
N ALA A 32 -3.43 -9.32 8.12
CA ALA A 32 -3.97 -9.66 9.43
C ALA A 32 -3.63 -11.09 9.87
N MET A 33 -3.60 -12.04 8.92
CA MET A 33 -3.26 -13.44 9.21
C MET A 33 -1.76 -13.64 9.44
N VAL A 34 -0.90 -12.86 8.79
CA VAL A 34 0.56 -12.95 8.95
C VAL A 34 1.05 -12.14 10.14
N SER A 35 0.55 -10.93 10.35
CA SER A 35 1.04 -10.06 11.42
C SER A 35 0.59 -10.53 12.80
N GLY A 36 -0.54 -11.25 12.92
CA GLY A 36 -1.03 -11.75 14.20
C GLY A 36 -1.29 -10.64 15.24
N GLY A 37 -1.87 -11.01 16.38
CA GLY A 37 -2.47 -10.07 17.34
C GLY A 37 -1.52 -9.46 18.36
N ARG A 38 -1.15 -8.19 18.17
CA ARG A 38 -1.14 -7.06 19.15
C ARG A 38 -0.68 -5.79 18.43
N ALA A 39 -1.40 -4.69 18.60
CA ALA A 39 -0.95 -3.40 18.10
C ALA A 39 0.11 -2.84 19.03
N PHE A 40 1.35 -2.76 18.54
CA PHE A 40 2.40 -1.97 19.17
C PHE A 40 2.60 -0.70 18.35
N ALA A 41 2.60 0.45 19.03
CA ALA A 41 3.08 1.69 18.46
C ALA A 41 4.60 1.68 18.63
N ALA A 42 5.35 1.66 17.53
CA ALA A 42 6.79 1.75 17.61
C ALA A 42 7.18 3.08 18.30
N ASN A 43 8.09 2.99 19.27
CA ASN A 43 8.44 4.13 20.10
C ASN A 43 9.70 4.81 19.55
N PRO A 44 9.61 6.06 19.08
CA PRO A 44 10.78 6.75 18.51
C PRO A 44 11.89 7.01 19.54
N LEU A 45 11.63 6.83 20.84
CA LEU A 45 12.61 6.97 21.91
C LEU A 45 13.55 5.77 22.05
N ASP A 46 13.23 4.63 21.45
CA ASP A 46 14.06 3.40 21.52
C ASP A 46 15.25 3.44 20.53
N GLY A 47 15.45 4.56 19.83
CA GLY A 47 16.61 4.79 18.99
C GLY A 47 16.61 3.91 17.73
N LEU A 48 17.67 3.14 17.49
CA LEU A 48 17.78 2.31 16.28
C LEU A 48 16.89 1.05 16.32
N THR A 49 16.42 0.64 17.50
CA THR A 49 15.54 -0.55 17.62
C THR A 49 14.12 -0.28 17.13
N PHE A 50 13.72 0.98 16.99
CA PHE A 50 12.45 1.42 16.41
C PHE A 50 12.16 0.80 15.03
N LEU A 51 13.20 0.57 14.21
CA LEU A 51 13.05 -0.02 12.87
C LEU A 51 12.71 -1.51 12.90
N PHE A 52 12.96 -2.19 14.02
CA PHE A 52 12.75 -3.62 14.18
C PHE A 52 11.59 -3.94 15.14
N GLU A 53 10.91 -2.91 15.64
CA GLU A 53 9.74 -3.08 16.48
C GLU A 53 8.56 -3.58 15.65
N PRO A 54 7.88 -4.65 16.09
CA PRO A 54 6.79 -5.25 15.33
C PRO A 54 5.57 -4.33 15.38
N VAL A 55 5.24 -3.70 14.25
CA VAL A 55 4.03 -2.87 14.11
C VAL A 55 2.96 -3.58 13.29
N ARG A 56 1.69 -3.37 13.69
CA ARG A 56 0.54 -3.89 12.95
C ARG A 56 0.25 -2.98 11.76
N PRO A 57 0.07 -3.51 10.53
CA PRO A 57 -0.21 -2.67 9.37
C PRO A 57 -1.64 -2.15 9.43
N MET A 58 -1.85 -0.94 8.90
CA MET A 58 -3.14 -0.24 8.93
C MET A 58 -4.29 -1.05 8.30
N ALA A 59 -4.03 -1.77 7.20
CA ALA A 59 -5.04 -2.61 6.55
C ALA A 59 -5.46 -3.80 7.44
N ALA A 60 -4.53 -4.41 8.18
CA ALA A 60 -4.85 -5.47 9.13
C ALA A 60 -5.67 -4.96 10.32
N GLN A 61 -5.43 -3.71 10.75
CA GLN A 61 -6.18 -3.10 11.84
C GLN A 61 -7.66 -2.89 11.49
N ILE A 62 -7.96 -2.48 10.25
CA ILE A 62 -9.35 -2.37 9.78
C ILE A 62 -10.05 -3.73 9.86
N PHE A 63 -9.36 -4.81 9.45
CA PHE A 63 -9.94 -6.16 9.47
C PHE A 63 -10.21 -6.64 10.91
N GLN A 64 -9.24 -6.49 11.81
CA GLN A 64 -9.36 -6.96 13.21
C GLN A 64 -10.41 -6.19 14.03
N GLU A 65 -10.57 -4.89 13.80
CA GLU A 65 -11.51 -4.06 14.54
C GLU A 65 -12.86 -3.88 13.80
N SER A 66 -13.07 -4.58 12.69
CA SER A 66 -14.25 -4.42 11.83
C SER A 66 -15.58 -4.75 12.52
N GLU A 67 -15.57 -5.62 13.53
CA GLU A 67 -16.74 -5.95 14.34
C GLU A 67 -17.15 -4.81 15.30
N GLY A 68 -16.23 -3.89 15.59
CA GLY A 68 -16.41 -2.76 16.51
C GLY A 68 -17.03 -1.50 15.88
N LEU A 69 -17.48 -1.55 14.63
CA LEU A 69 -18.03 -0.39 13.89
C LEU A 69 -19.28 0.22 14.52
N THR A 70 -19.98 -0.52 15.38
CA THR A 70 -21.16 -0.05 16.12
C THR A 70 -20.81 0.89 17.27
N ILE A 71 -19.54 0.89 17.71
CA ILE A 71 -19.04 1.77 18.77
C ILE A 71 -18.56 3.08 18.09
N GLY A 72 -19.27 4.19 18.31
CA GLY A 72 -19.02 5.46 17.62
C GLY A 72 -17.55 5.89 17.52
N PRO A 73 -16.80 5.96 18.64
CA PRO A 73 -15.38 6.32 18.62
C PRO A 73 -14.50 5.38 17.78
N LEU A 74 -14.80 4.07 17.78
CA LEU A 74 -14.07 3.06 17.03
C LEU A 74 -14.37 3.13 15.53
N GLY A 75 -15.64 3.39 15.17
CA GLY A 75 -16.03 3.62 13.80
C GLY A 75 -15.27 4.80 13.18
N HIS A 76 -15.20 5.94 13.88
CA HIS A 76 -14.48 7.12 13.39
C HIS A 76 -12.99 6.85 13.14
N THR A 77 -12.32 6.09 14.00
CA THR A 77 -10.89 5.78 13.82
C THR A 77 -10.65 4.83 12.65
N ILE A 78 -11.51 3.82 12.45
CA ILE A 78 -11.43 2.89 11.32
C ILE A 78 -11.63 3.64 9.99
N TYR A 79 -12.61 4.55 9.92
CA TYR A 79 -12.81 5.39 8.74
C TYR A 79 -11.64 6.34 8.49
N ALA A 80 -11.04 6.91 9.54
CA ALA A 80 -9.85 7.74 9.40
C ALA A 80 -8.66 6.94 8.83
N ILE A 81 -8.41 5.73 9.32
CA ILE A 81 -7.36 4.84 8.78
C ILE A 81 -7.67 4.47 7.32
N GLY A 82 -8.93 4.19 6.99
CA GLY A 82 -9.37 3.95 5.61
C GLY A 82 -9.11 5.15 4.68
N ALA A 83 -9.38 6.37 5.15
CA ALA A 83 -9.10 7.59 4.40
C ALA A 83 -7.59 7.77 4.15
N VAL A 84 -6.74 7.47 5.13
CA VAL A 84 -5.27 7.51 4.97
C VAL A 84 -4.79 6.51 3.93
N LEU A 85 -5.33 5.28 3.94
CA LEU A 85 -5.00 4.27 2.92
C LEU A 85 -5.48 4.69 1.53
N LEU A 86 -6.65 5.30 1.42
CA LEU A 86 -7.18 5.81 0.17
C LEU A 86 -6.29 6.93 -0.39
N VAL A 87 -5.88 7.89 0.45
CA VAL A 87 -4.96 8.97 0.06
C VAL A 87 -3.60 8.40 -0.37
N SER A 88 -3.09 7.39 0.34
CA SER A 88 -1.82 6.75 0.00
C SER A 88 -1.90 6.00 -1.34
N ALA A 89 -2.98 5.24 -1.57
CA ALA A 89 -3.19 4.50 -2.82
C ALA A 89 -3.45 5.44 -4.01
N THR A 90 -4.15 6.55 -3.79
CA THR A 90 -4.35 7.57 -4.83
C THR A 90 -3.04 8.27 -5.17
N MET A 91 -2.23 8.66 -4.17
CA MET A 91 -0.89 9.20 -4.41
C MET A 91 -0.01 8.20 -5.19
N LEU A 92 -0.05 6.91 -4.84
CA LEU A 92 0.68 5.87 -5.56
C LEU A 92 0.18 5.74 -7.02
N SER A 93 -1.13 5.85 -7.24
CA SER A 93 -1.73 5.82 -8.58
C SER A 93 -1.32 7.03 -9.42
N PHE A 94 -1.28 8.23 -8.82
CA PHE A 94 -0.76 9.44 -9.45
C PHE A 94 0.73 9.34 -9.77
N ALA A 95 1.54 8.82 -8.84
CA ALA A 95 2.96 8.58 -9.07
C ALA A 95 3.17 7.57 -10.21
N GLY A 96 2.37 6.51 -10.26
CA GLY A 96 2.39 5.54 -11.36
C GLY A 96 1.97 6.13 -12.70
N TRP A 97 0.99 7.04 -12.71
CA TRP A 97 0.62 7.78 -13.92
C TRP A 97 1.74 8.73 -14.38
N ALA A 98 2.36 9.47 -13.45
CA ALA A 98 3.47 10.36 -13.74
C ALA A 98 4.69 9.58 -14.26
N ALA A 99 5.01 8.44 -13.64
CA ALA A 99 6.08 7.55 -14.08
C ALA A 99 5.86 7.00 -15.50
N LYS A 100 4.60 6.84 -15.93
CA LYS A 100 4.25 6.40 -17.30
C LYS A 100 4.33 7.52 -18.35
N GLN A 101 4.24 8.79 -17.98
CA GLN A 101 4.32 9.91 -18.93
C GLN A 101 5.58 9.90 -19.82
N PRO A 102 6.81 9.73 -19.31
CA PRO A 102 8.01 9.70 -20.16
C PRO A 102 8.06 8.46 -21.05
N LEU A 103 7.37 7.37 -20.69
CA LEU A 103 7.31 6.16 -21.51
C LEU A 103 6.30 6.23 -22.66
N LYS A 104 5.37 7.19 -22.65
CA LYS A 104 4.48 7.45 -23.81
C LYS A 104 5.25 7.82 -25.08
N ARG A 105 6.47 8.38 -24.95
CA ARG A 105 7.36 8.70 -26.09
C ARG A 105 7.86 7.46 -26.84
N TYR A 106 7.71 6.26 -26.28
CA TYR A 106 8.13 5.00 -26.89
C TYR A 106 7.00 4.25 -27.63
N GLY A 107 5.89 4.93 -27.96
CA GLY A 107 4.91 4.41 -28.91
C GLY A 107 3.66 3.78 -28.30
N ILE A 108 3.25 4.17 -27.10
CA ILE A 108 1.95 3.75 -26.56
C ILE A 108 0.89 4.75 -27.03
N ARG A 109 0.41 4.56 -28.26
CA ARG A 109 -0.92 5.00 -28.65
C ARG A 109 -1.84 3.80 -28.51
N ALA A 110 -2.73 3.91 -27.51
CA ALA A 110 -3.88 3.06 -27.18
C ALA A 110 -3.58 1.56 -26.95
#